data_AF-A0A2U2HGX5-F1
#
_entry.id   AF-A0A2U2HGX5-F1
#
_cell.length_a   1.000
_cell.length_b   1.000
_cell.length_c   1.000
_cell.angle_alpha   90.00
_cell.angle_beta   90.00
_cell.angle_gamma   90.00
#
_symmetry.space_group_name_H-M   'P 1'
#
loop_
_entity.id
_entity.type
_entity.pdbx_description
1 polymer ?
#
loop_
_entity_poly.entity_id
_entity_poly.type
_entity_poly.pdbx_seq_one_letter_code
_entity_poly.pdbx_strand_id
1 'polypeptide(L)'
;MAYFIILPVFVVWLLVAGAAMVACRLIPSCADAWQYVWRIALWATVGFIVANAALWFFLMPALAAMPSNSDSSGMLKSLWGLVAIGAPFLITPIGWAIGAAIGFFLGHRTHHARFA
;
A
#
# COMPACT_ATOMS: atom_id res chain seq x y z
N MET A 1 8.56 12.73 -8.52
CA MET A 1 8.78 11.61 -9.47
C MET A 1 8.26 10.27 -8.95
N ALA A 2 8.46 9.89 -7.68
CA ALA A 2 7.96 8.60 -7.14
C ALA A 2 6.43 8.40 -7.30
N TYR A 3 5.63 9.44 -7.06
CA TYR A 3 4.17 9.40 -7.28
C TYR A 3 3.76 9.09 -8.74
N PHE A 4 4.61 9.43 -9.71
CA PHE A 4 4.33 9.19 -11.14
C PHE A 4 4.41 7.71 -11.51
N ILE A 5 5.10 6.88 -10.72
CA ILE A 5 5.24 5.43 -10.92
C ILE A 5 4.27 4.67 -10.00
N ILE A 6 4.14 5.10 -8.75
CA ILE A 6 3.31 4.42 -7.74
C ILE A 6 1.82 4.51 -8.12
N LEU A 7 1.37 5.66 -8.64
CA LEU A 7 -0.05 5.91 -8.90
C LEU A 7 -0.59 5.07 -10.08
N PRO A 8 0.09 4.95 -11.24
CA PRO A 8 -0.32 4.02 -12.29
C PRO A 8 -0.36 2.56 -11.83
N VAL A 9 0.63 2.11 -11.06
CA VAL A 9 0.67 0.73 -10.54
C VAL A 9 -0.50 0.47 -9.59
N PHE A 10 -0.84 1.44 -8.74
CA PHE A 10 -1.99 1.35 -7.86
C PHE A 10 -3.33 1.34 -8.63
N VAL A 11 -3.45 2.15 -9.69
CA VAL A 11 -4.64 2.14 -10.57
C VAL A 11 -4.79 0.80 -11.27
N VAL A 12 -3.73 0.26 -11.85
CA VAL A 12 -3.74 -1.08 -12.47
C VAL A 12 -4.18 -2.13 -11.46
N TRP A 13 -3.65 -2.06 -10.24
CA TRP A 13 -4.05 -2.98 -9.18
C TRP A 13 -5.54 -2.85 -8.81
N LEU A 14 -6.08 -1.64 -8.67
CA LEU A 14 -7.50 -1.42 -8.41
C LEU A 14 -8.39 -1.99 -9.51
N LEU A 15 -7.98 -1.83 -10.77
CA LEU A 15 -8.69 -2.38 -11.92
C LEU A 15 -8.67 -3.92 -11.91
N VAL A 16 -7.52 -4.53 -11.64
CA VAL A 16 -7.37 -5.99 -11.55
C VAL A 16 -8.19 -6.55 -10.37
N ALA A 17 -8.12 -5.92 -9.21
CA ALA A 17 -8.90 -6.31 -8.03
C ALA A 17 -10.40 -6.16 -8.29
N GLY A 18 -10.82 -5.07 -8.93
CA GLY A 18 -12.19 -4.83 -9.36
C GLY A 18 -12.70 -5.90 -10.34
N ALA A 19 -11.90 -6.23 -11.35
CA ALA A 19 -12.22 -7.29 -12.30
C ALA A 19 -12.31 -8.67 -11.62
N ALA A 20 -11.39 -8.99 -10.72
CA ALA A 20 -11.40 -10.24 -9.97
C ALA A 20 -12.64 -10.35 -9.07
N MET A 21 -13.04 -9.25 -8.43
CA MET A 21 -14.30 -9.16 -7.70
C MET A 21 -15.45 -9.46 -8.66
N VAL A 22 -15.65 -8.67 -9.72
CA VAL A 22 -16.76 -8.86 -10.67
C VAL A 22 -16.82 -10.30 -11.21
N ALA A 23 -15.67 -10.90 -11.55
CA ALA A 23 -15.59 -12.29 -11.96
C ALA A 23 -16.09 -13.27 -10.88
N CYS A 24 -15.66 -13.11 -9.62
CA CYS A 24 -16.12 -13.94 -8.51
C CYS A 24 -17.62 -13.78 -8.24
N ARG A 25 -18.22 -12.64 -8.59
CA ARG A 25 -19.67 -12.42 -8.43
C ARG A 25 -20.49 -13.07 -9.54
N LEU A 26 -19.98 -13.06 -10.77
CA LEU A 26 -20.67 -13.56 -11.97
C LEU A 26 -20.49 -15.06 -12.19
N ILE A 27 -19.37 -15.63 -11.73
CA ILE A 27 -19.02 -17.04 -11.93
C ILE A 27 -19.40 -17.83 -10.67
N PRO A 28 -20.40 -18.73 -10.72
CA PRO A 28 -20.88 -19.47 -9.55
C PRO A 28 -19.79 -20.29 -8.84
N SER A 29 -18.85 -20.87 -9.60
CA SER A 29 -17.72 -21.63 -9.06
C SER A 29 -16.69 -20.80 -8.30
N CYS A 30 -16.77 -19.46 -8.38
CA CYS A 30 -15.88 -18.53 -7.70
C CYS A 30 -16.59 -17.69 -6.62
N ALA A 31 -17.88 -17.95 -6.37
CA ALA A 31 -18.69 -17.16 -5.44
C ALA A 31 -18.13 -17.17 -4.01
N ASP A 32 -17.56 -18.29 -3.56
CA ASP A 32 -16.95 -18.41 -2.23
C ASP A 32 -15.63 -17.62 -2.12
N ALA A 33 -14.88 -17.54 -3.23
CA ALA A 33 -13.63 -16.80 -3.30
C ALA A 33 -13.85 -15.27 -3.23
N TRP A 34 -15.04 -14.78 -3.57
CA TRP A 34 -15.40 -13.36 -3.47
C TRP A 34 -15.03 -12.80 -2.09
N GLN A 35 -15.30 -13.55 -1.01
CA GLN A 35 -15.04 -13.12 0.36
C GLN A 35 -13.57 -12.84 0.66
N TYR A 36 -12.68 -13.59 0.04
CA TYR A 36 -11.24 -13.40 0.16
C TYR A 36 -10.78 -12.23 -0.69
N VAL A 37 -11.22 -12.18 -1.94
CA VAL A 37 -10.80 -11.17 -2.91
C VAL A 37 -11.17 -9.76 -2.43
N TRP A 38 -12.40 -9.55 -1.95
CA TRP A 38 -12.81 -8.21 -1.48
C TRP A 38 -12.06 -7.80 -0.21
N ARG A 39 -11.80 -8.73 0.72
CA ARG A 39 -11.06 -8.42 1.97
C ARG A 39 -9.61 -8.09 1.69
N ILE A 40 -8.95 -8.87 0.83
CA ILE A 40 -7.57 -8.59 0.40
C ILE A 40 -7.52 -7.22 -0.28
N ALA A 41 -8.44 -6.94 -1.21
CA ALA A 41 -8.52 -5.65 -1.88
C ALA A 41 -8.74 -4.49 -0.89
N LEU A 42 -9.70 -4.62 0.03
CA LEU A 42 -9.98 -3.57 1.00
C LEU A 42 -8.77 -3.30 1.92
N TRP A 43 -8.21 -4.35 2.54
CA TRP A 43 -7.14 -4.16 3.51
C TRP A 43 -5.81 -3.78 2.87
N ALA A 44 -5.52 -4.23 1.65
CA ALA A 44 -4.37 -3.77 0.88
C ALA A 44 -4.48 -2.28 0.52
N THR A 45 -5.70 -1.79 0.20
CA THR A 45 -5.96 -0.36 -0.01
C THR A 45 -5.74 0.44 1.28
N VAL A 46 -6.26 -0.04 2.42
CA VAL A 46 -6.07 0.59 3.72
C VAL A 46 -4.58 0.66 4.07
N GLY A 47 -3.85 -0.45 3.91
CA GLY A 47 -2.40 -0.52 4.15
C GLY A 47 -1.61 0.44 3.27
N PHE A 48 -1.97 0.57 1.99
CA PHE A 48 -1.39 1.55 1.07
C PHE A 48 -1.63 2.98 1.56
N ILE A 49 -2.87 3.34 1.92
CA ILE A 49 -3.22 4.69 2.40
C ILE A 49 -2.48 5.02 3.70
N VAL A 50 -2.48 4.10 4.67
CA VAL A 50 -1.81 4.30 5.97
C VAL A 50 -0.31 4.47 5.80
N ALA A 51 0.34 3.65 4.96
CA ALA A 51 1.77 3.76 4.70
C ALA A 51 2.14 5.09 4.02
N ASN A 52 1.32 5.55 3.08
CA ASN A 52 1.51 6.86 2.45
C ASN A 52 1.21 8.02 3.43
N ALA A 53 0.18 7.91 4.27
CA ALA A 53 -0.10 8.90 5.30
C ALA A 53 1.06 9.00 6.30
N ALA A 54 1.60 7.87 6.76
CA ALA A 54 2.76 7.83 7.63
C ALA A 54 3.99 8.49 6.96
N LEU A 55 4.24 8.21 5.68
CA LEU A 55 5.27 8.92 4.91
C LEU A 55 5.04 10.43 4.94
N TRP A 56 3.83 10.92 4.69
CA TRP A 56 3.53 12.35 4.77
C TRP A 56 3.77 12.93 6.17
N PHE A 57 3.32 12.25 7.23
CA PHE A 57 3.44 12.74 8.59
C PHE A 57 4.87 12.73 9.14
N PHE A 58 5.69 11.75 8.78
CA PHE A 58 7.05 11.62 9.32
C PHE A 58 8.12 12.24 8.42
N LEU A 59 7.95 12.15 7.11
CA LEU A 59 8.97 12.59 6.14
C LEU A 59 8.86 14.09 5.83
N MET A 60 7.66 14.67 5.76
CA MET A 60 7.51 16.10 5.43
C MET A 60 8.00 17.05 6.51
N PRO A 61 7.73 16.84 7.81
CA PRO A 61 8.31 17.69 8.85
C PRO A 61 9.83 17.56 8.90
N ALA A 62 10.36 16.36 8.67
CA ALA A 62 11.81 16.13 8.61
C ALA A 62 12.46 16.85 7.41
N LEU A 63 11.79 16.91 6.25
CA LEU A 63 12.22 17.69 5.09
C LEU A 63 12.12 19.21 5.32
N ALA A 64 11.06 19.67 5.99
CA ALA A 64 10.85 21.09 6.28
C ALA A 64 11.80 21.63 7.36
N ALA A 65 12.24 20.77 8.30
CA ALA A 65 13.20 21.13 9.35
C ALA A 65 14.66 21.11 8.88
N MET A 66 14.94 20.81 7.60
CA MET A 66 16.30 20.82 7.08
C MET A 66 16.85 22.25 7.02
N PRO A 67 18.03 22.52 7.60
CA PRO A 67 18.65 23.84 7.51
C PRO A 67 18.94 24.17 6.04
N SER A 68 18.44 25.31 5.56
CA SER A 68 18.80 25.87 4.25
C SER A 68 20.29 26.27 4.17
N ASN A 69 20.97 26.30 5.32
CA ASN A 69 22.28 26.91 5.44
C ASN A 69 23.43 25.97 5.02
N SER A 70 24.47 26.62 4.53
CA SER A 70 25.66 26.15 3.81
C SER A 70 26.58 25.16 4.55
N ASP A 71 26.28 24.79 5.80
CA ASP A 71 27.22 24.04 6.67
C ASP A 71 26.90 22.55 6.85
N SER A 72 25.76 22.07 6.33
CA SER A 72 25.52 20.62 6.26
C SER A 72 26.30 20.05 5.09
N SER A 73 27.27 19.18 5.39
CA SER A 73 28.08 18.48 4.39
C SER A 73 27.17 17.90 3.30
N GLY A 74 27.51 18.10 2.02
CA GLY A 74 26.66 17.71 0.88
C GLY A 74 26.23 16.23 0.91
N MET A 75 26.95 15.40 1.65
CA MET A 75 26.61 14.00 1.94
C MET A 75 25.29 13.85 2.72
N LEU A 76 25.04 14.69 3.73
CA LEU A 76 23.82 14.60 4.54
C LEU A 76 22.58 14.99 3.73
N LYS A 77 22.68 16.05 2.91
CA LYS A 77 21.60 16.44 1.96
C LYS A 77 21.32 15.36 0.92
N SER A 78 22.38 14.70 0.43
CA SER A 78 22.25 13.61 -0.56
C SER A 78 21.60 12.36 0.03
N LEU A 79 21.99 11.95 1.25
CA LEU A 79 21.36 10.84 1.97
C LEU A 79 19.88 11.13 2.25
N TRP A 80 19.55 12.34 2.68
CA TRP A 80 18.16 12.74 2.90
C TRP A 80 17.34 12.79 1.60
N GLY A 81 17.92 13.27 0.50
CA GLY A 81 17.29 13.19 -0.82
C GLY A 81 17.04 11.75 -1.26
N LEU A 82 17.98 10.84 -0.98
CA LEU A 82 17.83 9.41 -1.24
C LEU A 82 16.71 8.80 -0.40
N VAL A 83 16.62 9.13 0.89
CA VAL A 83 15.52 8.69 1.77
C VAL A 83 14.19 9.26 1.29
N ALA A 84 14.13 10.53 0.91
CA ALA A 84 12.90 11.16 0.46
C ALA A 84 12.34 10.56 -0.84
N ILE A 85 13.23 10.14 -1.74
CA ILE A 85 12.86 9.48 -2.99
C ILE A 85 12.62 7.98 -2.78
N GLY A 86 13.47 7.31 -2.01
CA GLY A 86 13.48 5.86 -1.83
C GLY A 86 12.46 5.34 -0.83
N ALA A 87 12.15 6.08 0.25
CA ALA A 87 11.20 5.65 1.26
C ALA A 87 9.79 5.38 0.69
N PRO A 88 9.24 6.19 -0.23
CA PRO A 88 7.99 5.87 -0.93
C PRO A 88 8.01 4.55 -1.70
N PHE A 89 9.14 4.14 -2.27
CA PHE A 89 9.24 2.88 -3.04
C PHE A 89 9.34 1.63 -2.16
N LEU A 90 9.73 1.77 -0.88
CA LEU A 90 9.80 0.66 0.06
C LEU A 90 8.57 0.60 0.96
N ILE A 91 8.19 1.72 1.58
CA ILE A 91 7.13 1.77 2.58
C ILE A 91 5.76 1.51 1.95
N THR A 92 5.53 2.00 0.73
CA THR A 92 4.25 1.80 0.02
C THR A 92 3.94 0.32 -0.29
N PRO A 93 4.83 -0.44 -0.96
CA PRO A 93 4.56 -1.86 -1.23
C PRO A 93 4.53 -2.69 0.07
N ILE A 94 5.33 -2.34 1.09
CA ILE A 94 5.28 -3.01 2.40
C ILE A 94 3.91 -2.80 3.06
N GLY A 95 3.43 -1.55 3.12
CA GLY A 95 2.11 -1.25 3.68
C GLY A 95 0.98 -1.96 2.94
N TRP A 96 1.05 -1.98 1.61
CA TRP A 96 0.12 -2.72 0.77
C TRP A 96 0.16 -4.23 1.05
N ALA A 97 1.35 -4.83 1.14
CA ALA A 97 1.52 -6.27 1.39
C ALA A 97 1.03 -6.68 2.79
N ILE A 98 1.31 -5.86 3.82
CA ILE A 98 0.79 -6.07 5.17
C ILE A 98 -0.74 -5.99 5.16
N GLY A 99 -1.31 -4.99 4.49
CA GLY A 99 -2.74 -4.87 4.30
C GLY A 99 -3.35 -6.10 3.62
N ALA A 100 -2.74 -6.57 2.53
CA ALA A 100 -3.17 -7.77 1.82
C ALA A 100 -3.13 -9.03 2.72
N ALA A 101 -2.07 -9.18 3.53
CA ALA A 101 -1.93 -10.29 4.48
C ALA A 101 -3.01 -10.26 5.57
N ILE A 102 -3.33 -9.08 6.11
CA ILE A 102 -4.44 -8.89 7.06
C ILE A 102 -5.76 -9.29 6.40
N GLY A 103 -6.02 -8.82 5.17
CA GLY A 103 -7.22 -9.16 4.43
C GLY A 103 -7.36 -10.65 4.17
N PHE A 104 -6.26 -11.32 3.82
CA PHE A 104 -6.21 -12.77 3.64
C PHE A 104 -6.53 -13.51 4.95
N PHE A 105 -5.88 -13.13 6.06
CA PHE A 105 -6.07 -13.77 7.35
C PHE A 105 -7.51 -13.61 7.88
N LEU A 106 -8.10 -12.43 7.70
CA LEU A 106 -9.50 -12.16 8.05
C LEU A 106 -10.48 -12.96 7.18
N GLY A 107 -10.18 -13.11 5.88
CA GLY A 107 -10.94 -13.98 4.99
C GLY A 107 -10.86 -15.44 5.42
N HIS A 108 -9.66 -15.92 5.76
CA HIS A 108 -9.46 -17.29 6.20
C HIS A 108 -10.22 -17.62 7.50
N ARG A 109 -10.16 -16.73 8.50
CA ARG A 109 -10.93 -16.88 9.74
C ARG A 109 -12.45 -16.93 9.52
N THR A 110 -12.96 -16.10 8.62
CA THR A 110 -14.41 -16.05 8.36
C THR A 110 -14.92 -17.26 7.59
N HIS A 111 -14.09 -17.89 6.76
CA HIS A 111 -14.43 -19.14 6.10
C HIS A 111 -14.47 -20.31 7.08
N HIS A 112 -13.48 -20.44 7.98
CA HIS A 112 -13.50 -21.48 9.02
C HIS A 112 -14.71 -21.38 9.95
N ALA A 113 -15.12 -20.16 10.31
CA ALA A 113 -16.29 -19.93 11.15
C ALA A 113 -17.64 -20.28 10.47
N ARG A 114 -17.67 -20.49 9.15
CA ARG A 114 -18.90 -20.88 8.42
C ARG A 114 -19.08 -22.39 8.31
N PHE A 115 -18.03 -23.17 8.55
CA PHE A 115 -18.01 -24.63 8.39
C PHE A 115 -17.64 -25.37 9.69
N ALA A 116 -17.59 -24.66 10.82
CA ALA A 116 -17.48 -25.20 12.18
C ALA A 116 -18.83 -25.12 12.88
#